data_AF-A0A913XVG5-F1
#
_entry.id   AF-A0A913XVG5-F1
#
_cell.length_a   1.000
_cell.length_b   1.000
_cell.length_c   1.000
_cell.angle_alpha   90.00
_cell.angle_beta   90.00
_cell.angle_gamma   90.00
#
_symmetry.space_group_name_H-M   'P 1'
#
loop_
_entity.id
_entity.type
_entity.pdbx_description
1 polymer ?
#
loop_
_entity_poly.entity_id
_entity_poly.type
_entity_poly.pdbx_seq_one_letter_code
_entity_poly.pdbx_strand_id
1 'polypeptide(L)'
;MATTSSPLQEINMNSPKKSNKNKKRLSVERIYQKKTQLEHILLRPDTYIGSVEPNKQSMWVYDDILDAIVSKEITYVPGLYKIFDEILVNAADNKQRDANMSTIKIDINP
;
A
#
# COMPACT_ATOMS: atom_id res chain seq x y z
N MET A 1 -2.56 -12.02 -69.04
CA MET A 1 -1.19 -12.09 -69.61
C MET A 1 -0.20 -12.06 -68.45
N ALA A 2 0.64 -13.11 -68.37
CA ALA A 2 1.77 -13.37 -67.44
C ALA A 2 1.39 -13.43 -65.92
N THR A 3 1.49 -14.50 -65.12
CA THR A 3 2.36 -15.70 -64.96
C THR A 3 3.87 -15.43 -64.81
N THR A 4 4.37 -15.52 -63.58
CA THR A 4 5.62 -16.18 -63.09
C THR A 4 5.41 -16.39 -61.57
N SER A 5 5.33 -17.57 -60.92
CA SER A 5 6.11 -18.81 -60.79
C SER A 5 7.20 -18.82 -59.69
N SER A 6 6.78 -19.29 -58.50
CA SER A 6 7.52 -20.09 -57.47
C SER A 6 8.66 -19.47 -56.62
N PRO A 7 9.06 -20.06 -55.46
CA PRO A 7 8.55 -21.24 -54.74
C PRO A 7 8.21 -21.03 -53.23
N LEU A 8 7.52 -22.02 -52.66
CA LEU A 8 7.26 -22.22 -51.23
C LEU A 8 8.56 -22.30 -50.41
N GLN A 9 8.60 -21.62 -49.25
CA GLN A 9 9.54 -21.92 -48.18
C GLN A 9 8.78 -22.57 -47.02
N GLU A 10 9.01 -23.88 -46.86
CA GLU A 10 8.60 -24.67 -45.71
C GLU A 10 9.35 -24.19 -44.46
N ILE A 11 8.64 -23.55 -43.53
CA ILE A 11 9.12 -23.41 -42.15
C ILE A 11 8.66 -24.63 -41.36
N ASN A 12 9.60 -25.55 -41.24
CA ASN A 12 9.58 -26.80 -40.50
C ASN A 12 9.06 -26.62 -39.06
N MET A 13 7.81 -27.07 -38.84
CA MET A 13 7.33 -27.44 -37.51
C MET A 13 8.00 -28.74 -37.08
N ASN A 14 9.10 -28.66 -36.32
CA ASN A 14 9.39 -29.62 -35.26
C ASN A 14 10.58 -29.19 -34.40
N SER A 15 10.26 -28.71 -33.21
CA SER A 15 11.14 -28.84 -32.05
C SER A 15 10.25 -28.89 -30.81
N PRO A 16 10.01 -30.06 -30.20
CA PRO A 16 9.37 -30.11 -28.90
C PRO A 16 10.39 -29.57 -27.89
N LYS A 17 10.23 -28.31 -27.45
CA LYS A 17 10.93 -27.82 -26.27
C LYS A 17 10.38 -28.58 -25.06
N LYS A 18 11.00 -29.73 -24.77
CA LYS A 18 10.77 -30.53 -23.57
C LYS A 18 11.15 -29.70 -22.34
N SER A 19 10.11 -29.50 -21.52
CA SER A 19 10.10 -29.49 -20.05
C SER A 19 11.05 -28.57 -19.29
N ASN A 20 10.46 -27.57 -18.63
CA ASN A 20 10.71 -27.37 -17.21
C ASN A 20 9.37 -27.42 -16.44
N LYS A 21 8.73 -28.60 -16.46
CA LYS A 21 7.64 -28.92 -15.54
C LYS A 21 8.26 -29.37 -14.23
N ASN A 22 8.27 -28.47 -13.24
CA ASN A 22 8.15 -28.82 -11.82
C ASN A 22 7.94 -27.55 -10.96
N LYS A 23 6.91 -26.75 -11.26
CA LYS A 23 6.24 -26.01 -10.18
C LYS A 23 5.48 -27.07 -9.38
N LYS A 24 6.10 -27.61 -8.32
CA LYS A 24 5.40 -28.44 -7.32
C LYS A 24 4.09 -27.73 -6.99
N ARG A 25 2.95 -28.38 -7.29
CA ARG A 25 1.64 -27.87 -6.85
C ARG A 25 1.73 -27.74 -5.34
N LEU A 26 1.52 -26.52 -4.83
CA LEU A 26 1.47 -26.27 -3.40
C LEU A 26 0.37 -27.14 -2.80
N SER A 27 0.59 -27.65 -1.58
CA SER A 27 -0.47 -28.38 -0.88
C SER A 27 -1.67 -27.46 -0.64
N VAL A 28 -2.85 -28.04 -0.49
CA VAL A 28 -4.10 -27.27 -0.29
C VAL A 28 -3.98 -26.39 0.95
N GLU A 29 -3.36 -26.89 2.02
CA GLU A 29 -3.12 -26.18 3.27
C GLU A 29 -2.13 -25.01 3.10
N ARG A 30 -1.21 -25.11 2.14
CA ARG A 30 -0.28 -24.02 1.83
C ARG A 30 -0.94 -22.92 1.01
N ILE A 31 -1.89 -23.27 0.15
CA ILE A 31 -2.66 -22.34 -0.68
C ILE A 31 -3.71 -21.61 0.17
N TYR A 32 -4.45 -22.35 0.99
CA TYR A 32 -5.55 -21.83 1.81
C TYR A 32 -5.11 -21.77 3.27
N GLN A 33 -4.92 -20.56 3.77
CA GLN A 33 -4.51 -20.33 5.15
C GLN A 33 -5.56 -19.49 5.85
N LYS A 34 -6.03 -19.96 7.01
CA LYS A 34 -6.76 -19.12 7.94
C LYS A 34 -5.76 -18.26 8.71
N LYS A 35 -6.00 -16.95 8.74
CA LYS A 35 -5.23 -16.00 9.54
C LYS A 35 -6.08 -15.54 10.72
N THR A 36 -5.43 -15.31 11.84
CA THR A 36 -6.01 -14.56 12.96
C THR A 36 -6.15 -13.08 12.57
N GLN A 37 -6.95 -12.33 13.32
CA GLN A 37 -7.17 -10.91 13.03
C GLN A 37 -5.86 -10.10 13.11
N LEU A 38 -5.05 -10.33 14.15
CA LEU A 38 -3.76 -9.66 14.31
C LEU A 38 -2.81 -9.97 13.16
N GLU A 39 -2.70 -11.24 12.75
CA GLU A 39 -1.88 -11.60 11.59
C GLU A 39 -2.38 -10.92 10.32
N HIS A 40 -3.69 -10.82 10.11
CA HIS A 40 -4.25 -10.18 8.92
C HIS A 40 -3.95 -8.67 8.90
N ILE A 41 -4.08 -7.98 10.04
CA ILE A 41 -3.74 -6.55 10.16
C ILE A 41 -2.28 -6.31 9.79
N LEU A 42 -1.35 -7.13 10.32
CA LEU A 42 0.07 -7.01 10.02
C LEU A 42 0.41 -7.38 8.57
N LEU A 43 -0.31 -8.35 7.98
CA LEU A 43 -0.09 -8.78 6.60
C LEU A 43 -0.69 -7.83 5.57
N ARG A 44 -1.75 -7.10 5.92
CA ARG A 44 -2.53 -6.23 5.03
C ARG A 44 -2.92 -4.93 5.74
N PRO A 45 -1.93 -4.09 6.10
CA PRO A 45 -2.18 -2.87 6.87
C PRO A 45 -2.98 -1.82 6.09
N ASP A 46 -2.92 -1.84 4.76
CA ASP A 46 -3.53 -0.82 3.88
C ASP A 46 -5.02 -0.58 4.16
N THR A 47 -5.79 -1.62 4.47
CA THR A 47 -7.22 -1.50 4.76
C THR A 47 -7.53 -0.99 6.17
N TYR A 48 -6.53 -0.96 7.06
CA TYR A 48 -6.69 -0.54 8.46
C TYR A 48 -6.16 0.86 8.71
N ILE A 49 -4.94 1.14 8.22
CA ILE A 49 -4.23 2.40 8.49
C ILE A 49 -3.83 3.14 7.20
N GLY A 50 -4.06 2.55 6.03
CA GLY A 50 -3.54 3.07 4.77
C GLY A 50 -2.13 2.55 4.43
N SER A 51 -1.56 3.09 3.36
CA SER A 51 -0.26 2.65 2.83
C SER A 51 0.87 2.75 3.85
N VAL A 52 1.67 1.70 3.96
CA VAL A 52 2.93 1.71 4.71
C VAL A 52 4.13 2.15 3.86
N GLU A 53 3.92 2.35 2.56
CA GLU A 53 4.93 2.90 1.65
C GLU A 53 4.90 4.43 1.63
N PRO A 54 6.06 5.09 1.46
CA PRO A 54 6.14 6.54 1.29
C PRO A 54 5.36 7.03 0.06
N ASN A 55 4.54 8.04 0.23
CA ASN A 55 3.75 8.68 -0.81
C ASN A 55 4.06 10.17 -0.88
N LYS A 56 4.15 10.71 -2.11
CA LYS A 56 4.32 12.14 -2.36
C LYS A 56 2.96 12.78 -2.64
N GLN A 57 2.55 13.72 -1.80
CA GLN A 57 1.24 14.37 -1.88
C GLN A 57 1.34 15.85 -1.50
N SER A 58 0.51 16.69 -2.15
CA SER A 58 0.32 18.08 -1.73
C SER A 58 -0.57 18.13 -0.48
N MET A 59 -0.03 18.67 0.61
CA MET A 59 -0.67 18.73 1.93
C MET A 59 -0.54 20.15 2.51
N TRP A 60 -1.50 20.53 3.36
CA TRP A 60 -1.43 21.76 4.14
C TRP A 60 -0.58 21.50 5.38
N VAL A 61 0.51 22.25 5.50
CA VAL A 61 1.44 22.19 6.63
C VAL A 61 1.57 23.55 7.25
N TYR A 62 1.71 23.60 8.58
CA TYR A 62 2.02 24.84 9.28
C TYR A 62 3.51 25.14 9.15
N ASP A 63 3.83 26.35 8.70
CA ASP A 63 5.18 26.89 8.58
C ASP A 63 5.43 27.87 9.74
N ASP A 64 6.41 27.56 10.58
CA ASP A 64 6.75 28.30 11.80
C ASP A 64 7.46 29.62 11.52
N ILE A 65 8.14 29.75 10.38
CA ILE A 65 8.83 30.98 9.97
C ILE A 65 7.82 31.99 9.44
N LEU A 66 6.85 31.54 8.66
CA LEU A 66 5.81 32.39 8.07
C LEU A 66 4.60 32.58 8.99
N ASP A 67 4.51 31.82 10.08
CA ASP A 67 3.36 31.74 11.00
C ASP A 67 2.04 31.52 10.23
N ALA A 68 2.07 30.58 9.26
CA ALA A 68 0.98 30.39 8.32
C ALA A 68 0.83 28.93 7.89
N ILE A 69 -0.39 28.55 7.50
CA ILE A 69 -0.66 27.26 6.86
C ILE A 69 -0.39 27.39 5.36
N VAL A 70 0.56 26.61 4.85
CA VAL A 70 1.00 26.63 3.44
C VAL A 70 0.75 25.28 2.77
N SER A 71 0.43 25.31 1.48
CA SER A 71 0.27 24.10 0.68
C SER A 71 1.64 23.69 0.14
N LYS A 72 2.10 22.49 0.49
CA LYS A 72 3.42 21.98 0.14
C LYS A 72 3.34 20.53 -0.29
N GLU A 73 4.12 20.18 -1.31
CA GLU A 73 4.33 18.79 -1.68
C GLU A 73 5.30 18.14 -0.69
N ILE A 74 4.81 17.14 0.06
CA ILE A 74 5.58 16.40 1.06
C ILE A 74 5.61 14.91 0.71
N THR A 75 6.65 14.21 1.17
CA THR A 75 6.72 12.75 1.13
C THR A 75 6.56 12.22 2.54
N TYR A 76 5.56 11.38 2.79
CA TYR A 76 5.26 10.81 4.11
C TYR A 76 4.69 9.40 3.99
N VAL A 77 4.61 8.66 5.10
CA VAL A 77 3.97 7.34 5.16
C VAL A 77 2.55 7.49 5.74
N PRO A 78 1.48 7.27 4.95
CA PRO A 78 0.10 7.44 5.42
C PRO A 78 -0.26 6.60 6.64
N GLY A 79 0.21 5.35 6.71
CA GLY A 79 -0.02 4.46 7.84
C GLY A 79 0.53 5.01 9.16
N LEU A 80 1.72 5.61 9.12
CA LEU A 80 2.33 6.24 10.30
C LEU A 80 1.52 7.47 10.75
N TYR A 81 1.08 8.30 9.79
CA TYR A 81 0.23 9.44 10.07
C TYR A 81 -1.11 9.01 10.70
N LYS A 82 -1.76 7.96 10.16
CA LYS A 82 -3.07 7.50 10.64
C LYS A 82 -3.03 6.95 12.05
N ILE A 83 -2.01 6.17 12.43
CA ILE A 83 -1.95 5.66 13.81
C ILE A 83 -1.80 6.77 14.86
N PHE A 84 -1.13 7.87 14.51
CA PHE A 84 -1.06 9.05 15.36
C PHE A 84 -2.42 9.77 15.43
N ASP A 85 -3.07 9.96 14.29
CA ASP A 85 -4.42 10.55 14.17
C ASP A 85 -5.47 9.79 15.01
N GLU A 86 -5.45 8.45 15.00
CA GLU A 86 -6.37 7.64 15.82
C GLU A 86 -6.25 7.96 17.32
N ILE A 87 -5.04 8.18 17.84
CA ILE A 87 -4.85 8.54 19.26
C ILE A 87 -5.34 9.97 19.53
N LEU A 88 -5.12 10.90 18.60
CA LEU A 88 -5.61 12.27 18.74
C LEU A 88 -7.13 12.35 18.73
N VAL A 89 -7.80 11.64 17.82
CA VAL A 89 -9.27 11.60 17.76
C VAL A 89 -9.83 10.94 19.01
N ASN A 90 -9.23 9.85 19.50
CA ASN A 90 -9.64 9.24 20.77
C ASN A 90 -9.49 10.19 21.97
N ALA A 91 -8.42 11.01 22.00
CA ALA A 91 -8.26 12.03 23.03
C ALA A 91 -9.31 13.16 22.89
N ALA A 92 -9.63 13.57 21.66
CA ALA A 92 -10.67 14.56 21.39
C ALA A 92 -12.08 14.04 21.75
N ASP A 93 -12.38 12.77 21.49
CA ASP A 93 -13.63 12.12 21.87
C ASP A 93 -13.84 12.13 23.39
N ASN A 94 -12.75 12.08 24.16
CA ASN A 94 -12.85 12.22 25.61
C ASN A 94 -13.40 13.59 26.03
N LYS A 95 -13.23 14.67 25.25
CA LYS A 95 -13.89 15.97 25.53
C LYS A 95 -15.40 15.87 25.43
N GLN A 96 -15.90 15.09 24.48
CA GLN A 96 -17.34 14.90 24.31
C GLN A 96 -17.92 14.07 25.46
N ARG A 97 -17.14 13.11 25.97
CA ARG A 97 -17.52 12.27 27.12
C ARG A 97 -17.43 13.02 28.45
N ASP A 98 -16.37 13.79 28.66
CA ASP A 98 -16.13 14.60 29.85
C ASP A 98 -15.90 16.07 29.47
N ALA A 99 -16.94 16.87 29.70
CA ALA A 99 -16.91 18.30 29.43
C ALA A 99 -15.87 19.07 30.28
N ASN A 100 -15.34 18.50 31.36
CA ASN A 100 -14.33 19.15 32.18
C ASN A 100 -12.91 19.05 31.59
N MET A 101 -12.67 18.15 30.64
CA MET A 101 -11.37 18.03 29.97
C MET A 101 -11.01 19.36 29.28
N SER A 102 -9.84 19.93 29.55
CA SER A 102 -9.48 21.28 29.08
C SER A 102 -8.24 21.31 28.19
N THR A 103 -7.43 20.26 28.17
CA THR A 103 -6.13 20.27 27.49
C THR A 103 -5.79 18.90 26.92
N ILE A 104 -5.30 18.88 25.68
CA ILE A 104 -4.62 17.74 25.08
C ILE A 104 -3.16 18.17 24.91
N LYS A 105 -2.23 17.44 25.54
CA LYS A 105 -0.80 17.70 25.43
C LYS A 105 -0.18 16.68 24.50
N ILE A 106 0.58 17.15 23.51
CA ILE A 106 1.30 16.31 22.55
C ILE A 106 2.79 16.63 22.71
N ASP A 107 3.60 15.59 22.85
CA ASP A 107 5.05 15.68 22.94
C ASP A 107 5.65 14.71 21.91
N ILE A 108 6.47 15.23 21.00
CA ILE A 108 7.07 14.46 19.90
C ILE A 108 8.57 14.57 20.05
N ASN A 109 9.22 13.44 20.35
CA ASN A 109 10.67 13.32 20.40
C ASN A 109 11.15 12.81 19.02
N PRO A 110 11.79 13.67 18.21
CA PRO A 110 12.21 13.34 16.85
C PRO A 110 13.45 12.44 16.78
#